data_AF-A0A496B0S4-F1
#
_entry.id   AF-A0A496B0S4-F1
#
_cell.length_a   1.000
_cell.length_b   1.000
_cell.length_c   1.000
_cell.angle_alpha   90.00
_cell.angle_beta   90.00
_cell.angle_gamma   90.00
#
_symmetry.space_group_name_H-M   'P 1'
#
loop_
_entity.id
_entity.type
_entity.pdbx_description
1 polymer ?
#
loop_
_entity_poly.entity_id
_entity_poly.type
_entity_poly.pdbx_seq_one_letter_code
_entity_poly.pdbx_strand_id
1 'polypeptide(L)'
;MDKEENALDSEKIIEFLEKANDATDAVSRFKASCASASGVLHVSVAGWRKIDGVMLMWPAGTREADYEVSLTATTERALRELLLAFPRQSAGRFHLPEKWMDNALREILVGEFTESESGRFYRGVKRGSASKAEHRTVSKRKDAVASRFRKLSSLKGKLAEGQFVIEGERLVARAITDRMPVETILYTAGFAATTEGKSLLTRAHTENLAYYQVSDGVMGSVTTTRPVPPIVASVHLNYRRFLMESNQLNFHFSPSCTLLIVENIGNPDNLGMTLRTADAAGVSAVLLCGEGASPFHKNCIRAARGAVGRLPLFFAPSAVPALEALQQEGWSVLGATAHTETSLYTLEVGLPTAVVVGNEHTGISVQARESCTDLVRVPMAPGVLTAAGRRQNQASLNVGVATGVLLYELARRQ
;
A
#
# COMPACT_ATOMS: atom_id res chain seq x y z
N MET A 1 15.63 -15.96 -5.17
CA MET A 1 15.79 -15.21 -3.90
C MET A 1 14.79 -15.77 -2.91
N ASP A 2 14.78 -17.07 -2.69
CA ASP A 2 15.79 -17.91 -2.04
C ASP A 2 15.79 -17.75 -0.53
N LYS A 3 15.70 -18.94 0.07
CA LYS A 3 15.64 -19.25 1.48
C LYS A 3 17.01 -18.98 2.11
N GLU A 4 17.35 -17.73 2.35
CA GLU A 4 18.38 -17.40 3.33
C GLU A 4 17.72 -17.12 4.68
N GLU A 5 18.22 -17.85 5.66
CA GLU A 5 17.87 -17.83 7.07
C GLU A 5 17.92 -16.41 7.63
N ASN A 6 16.76 -15.85 7.97
CA ASN A 6 16.70 -14.68 8.84
C ASN A 6 16.80 -15.15 10.30
N ALA A 7 17.97 -15.63 10.70
CA ALA A 7 18.42 -15.38 12.06
C ALA A 7 18.80 -13.90 12.11
N LEU A 8 17.79 -13.03 12.17
CA LEU A 8 18.03 -11.60 12.28
C LEU A 8 18.78 -11.34 13.58
N ASP A 9 19.93 -10.69 13.46
CA ASP A 9 20.79 -10.35 14.59
C ASP A 9 19.99 -9.52 15.61
N SER A 10 19.86 -10.05 16.82
CA SER A 10 19.18 -9.37 17.93
C SER A 10 19.74 -7.98 18.18
N GLU A 11 21.03 -7.74 17.89
CA GLU A 11 21.65 -6.41 18.03
C GLU A 11 21.06 -5.40 17.05
N LYS A 12 20.82 -5.77 15.79
CA LYS A 12 20.22 -4.86 14.79
C LYS A 12 18.78 -4.51 15.11
N ILE A 13 18.02 -5.45 15.68
CA ILE A 13 16.66 -5.19 16.14
C ILE A 13 16.67 -4.27 17.35
N ILE A 14 17.55 -4.51 18.32
CA ILE A 14 17.72 -3.65 19.49
C ILE A 14 18.11 -2.24 19.07
N GLU A 15 19.07 -2.09 18.16
CA GLU A 15 19.50 -0.78 17.64
C GLU A 15 18.34 -0.05 16.93
N PHE A 16 17.51 -0.76 16.16
CA PHE A 16 16.29 -0.18 15.58
C PHE A 16 15.32 0.28 16.66
N LEU A 17 15.06 -0.56 17.67
CA LEU A 17 14.13 -0.22 18.76
C LEU A 17 14.61 0.96 19.61
N GLU A 18 15.93 1.09 19.80
CA GLU A 18 16.57 2.24 20.45
C GLU A 18 16.35 3.52 19.62
N LYS A 19 16.53 3.45 18.30
CA LYS A 19 16.41 4.60 17.38
C LYS A 19 14.98 5.01 17.06
N ALA A 20 14.04 4.07 16.96
CA ALA A 20 12.68 4.34 16.47
C ALA A 20 11.83 5.13 17.47
N ASN A 21 12.05 4.92 18.78
CA ASN A 21 11.15 5.44 19.82
C ASN A 21 11.82 6.35 20.85
N ASP A 22 13.11 6.65 20.73
CA ASP A 22 13.88 7.46 21.72
C ASP A 22 13.72 6.91 23.16
N ALA A 23 13.34 5.63 23.29
CA ALA A 23 12.76 5.08 24.50
C ALA A 23 13.38 3.73 24.84
N THR A 24 14.04 3.72 25.99
CA THR A 24 14.41 2.54 26.80
C THR A 24 13.25 1.54 26.91
N ASP A 25 12.01 1.99 26.78
CA ASP A 25 10.78 1.20 26.92
C ASP A 25 10.51 0.24 25.75
N ALA A 26 10.73 0.60 24.47
CA ALA A 26 10.52 -0.33 23.35
C ALA A 26 11.54 -1.49 23.37
N VAL A 27 12.78 -1.16 23.73
CA VAL A 27 13.89 -2.11 23.92
C VAL A 27 13.67 -2.95 25.16
N SER A 28 13.23 -2.35 26.27
CA SER A 28 12.87 -3.07 27.48
C SER A 28 11.68 -3.99 27.23
N ARG A 29 10.68 -3.55 26.46
CA ARG A 29 9.55 -4.39 26.03
C ARG A 29 9.98 -5.51 25.11
N PHE A 30 10.92 -5.29 24.20
CA PHE A 30 11.49 -6.36 23.37
C PHE A 30 12.29 -7.37 24.20
N LYS A 31 13.17 -6.89 25.09
CA LYS A 31 13.93 -7.75 26.02
C LYS A 31 13.00 -8.49 26.98
N ALA A 32 11.96 -7.83 27.50
CA ALA A 32 10.94 -8.43 28.34
C ALA A 32 10.07 -9.43 27.56
N SER A 33 9.72 -9.14 26.31
CA SER A 33 8.97 -10.07 25.44
C SER A 33 9.80 -11.30 25.14
N CYS A 34 11.11 -11.14 24.86
CA CYS A 34 12.02 -12.27 24.71
C CYS A 34 12.17 -13.07 26.01
N ALA A 35 12.21 -12.41 27.17
CA ALA A 35 12.32 -13.07 28.48
C ALA A 35 11.02 -13.76 28.94
N SER A 36 9.86 -13.24 28.53
CA SER A 36 8.52 -13.77 28.86
C SER A 36 7.95 -14.73 27.83
N ALA A 37 8.52 -14.78 26.62
CA ALA A 37 8.13 -15.71 25.59
C ALA A 37 8.52 -17.14 25.99
N SER A 38 7.53 -17.93 26.40
CA SER A 38 7.66 -19.37 26.48
C SER A 38 7.32 -20.00 25.13
N GLY A 39 8.33 -20.46 24.38
CA GLY A 39 8.14 -21.18 23.11
C GLY A 39 8.78 -20.50 21.91
N VAL A 40 8.29 -20.82 20.70
CA VAL A 40 8.86 -20.32 19.44
C VAL A 40 8.47 -18.86 19.23
N LEU A 41 9.48 -17.99 19.21
CA LEU A 41 9.35 -16.59 18.84
C LEU A 41 9.39 -16.45 17.31
N HIS A 42 8.37 -15.84 16.73
CA HIS A 42 8.36 -15.45 15.32
C HIS A 42 8.70 -13.96 15.21
N VAL A 43 9.76 -13.66 14.48
CA VAL A 43 10.22 -12.30 14.21
C VAL A 43 9.95 -11.96 12.75
N SER A 44 9.27 -10.84 12.50
CA SER A 44 9.11 -10.26 11.16
C SER A 44 9.66 -8.85 11.16
N VAL A 45 10.35 -8.49 10.08
CA VAL A 45 10.88 -7.14 9.87
C VAL A 45 10.33 -6.55 8.58
N ALA A 46 10.16 -5.24 8.57
CA ALA A 46 9.76 -4.46 7.40
C ALA A 46 10.75 -3.32 7.17
N GLY A 47 10.72 -2.78 5.97
CA GLY A 47 11.67 -1.77 5.52
C GLY A 47 12.40 -2.19 4.25
N TRP A 48 13.04 -1.22 3.61
CA TRP A 48 13.68 -1.42 2.32
C TRP A 48 15.20 -1.61 2.41
N ARG A 49 15.93 -0.56 2.80
CA ARG A 49 17.40 -0.58 2.95
C ARG A 49 17.84 -0.71 4.40
N LYS A 50 16.95 -0.33 5.30
CA LYS A 50 17.10 -0.39 6.74
C LYS A 50 15.82 -0.97 7.35
N ILE A 51 15.89 -1.33 8.62
CA ILE A 51 14.71 -1.75 9.37
C ILE A 51 13.87 -0.51 9.65
N ASP A 52 12.61 -0.52 9.22
CA ASP A 52 11.61 0.52 9.45
C ASP A 52 10.45 0.00 10.33
N GLY A 53 10.45 -1.29 10.66
CA GLY A 53 9.49 -1.86 11.59
C GLY A 53 9.82 -3.30 11.97
N VAL A 54 9.34 -3.70 13.15
CA VAL A 54 9.54 -5.03 13.70
C VAL A 54 8.22 -5.51 14.33
N MET A 55 7.89 -6.77 14.07
CA MET A 55 6.78 -7.48 14.71
C MET A 55 7.31 -8.76 15.34
N LEU A 56 7.09 -8.89 16.65
CA LEU A 56 7.31 -10.10 17.42
C LEU A 56 5.98 -10.79 17.68
N MET A 57 5.95 -12.10 17.52
CA MET A 57 4.78 -12.91 17.83
C MET A 57 5.19 -14.17 18.60
N TRP A 58 4.43 -14.52 19.64
CA TRP A 58 4.57 -15.77 20.36
C TRP A 58 3.19 -16.30 20.78
N PRO A 59 3.04 -17.61 21.04
CA PRO A 59 1.77 -18.19 21.43
C PRO A 59 1.20 -17.48 22.67
N ALA A 60 -0.06 -17.09 22.60
CA ALA A 60 -0.76 -16.55 23.76
C ALA A 60 -1.07 -17.69 24.74
N GLY A 61 -0.80 -17.47 26.03
CA GLY A 61 -1.17 -18.40 27.11
C GLY A 61 -2.66 -18.35 27.48
N THR A 62 -3.49 -17.65 26.72
CA THR A 62 -4.90 -17.39 27.02
C THR A 62 -5.81 -17.96 25.92
N ARG A 63 -7.11 -18.10 26.22
CA ARG A 63 -8.11 -18.52 25.21
C ARG A 63 -8.62 -17.36 24.34
N GLU A 64 -8.20 -16.13 24.61
CA GLU A 64 -8.75 -14.93 23.96
C GLU A 64 -8.00 -14.51 22.69
N ALA A 65 -6.76 -14.96 22.56
CA ALA A 65 -5.90 -14.76 21.39
C ALA A 65 -5.09 -16.03 21.13
N ASP A 66 -4.65 -16.22 19.89
CA ASP A 66 -3.69 -17.26 19.53
C ASP A 66 -2.25 -16.77 19.71
N TYR A 67 -2.02 -15.47 19.51
CA TYR A 67 -0.72 -14.83 19.63
C TYR A 67 -0.75 -13.56 20.47
N GLU A 68 0.27 -13.39 21.30
CA GLU A 68 0.66 -12.08 21.81
C GLU A 68 1.62 -11.45 20.79
N VAL A 69 1.43 -10.16 20.51
CA VAL A 69 2.13 -9.44 19.43
C VAL A 69 2.71 -8.13 19.94
N SER A 70 4.02 -7.97 19.82
CA SER A 70 4.70 -6.67 20.03
C SER A 70 5.07 -6.09 18.67
N LEU A 71 4.60 -4.88 18.38
CA LEU A 71 4.68 -4.27 17.05
C LEU A 71 5.11 -2.81 17.14
N THR A 72 6.11 -2.43 16.35
CA THR A 72 6.49 -1.03 16.14
C THR A 72 6.94 -0.80 14.70
N ALA A 73 6.76 0.42 14.21
CA ALA A 73 7.16 0.86 12.89
C ALA A 73 7.38 2.37 12.88
N THR A 74 8.26 2.86 12.00
CA THR A 74 8.54 4.31 11.84
C THR A 74 7.76 4.93 10.69
N THR A 75 7.04 4.12 9.90
CA THR A 75 6.28 4.56 8.73
C THR A 75 4.99 3.76 8.57
N GLU A 76 3.96 4.35 7.95
CA GLU A 76 2.72 3.62 7.63
C GLU A 76 2.96 2.42 6.70
N ARG A 77 3.94 2.51 5.79
CA ARG A 77 4.28 1.39 4.90
C ARG A 77 4.85 0.20 5.67
N ALA A 78 5.82 0.43 6.54
CA ALA A 78 6.42 -0.65 7.32
C ALA A 78 5.39 -1.31 8.23
N LEU A 79 4.53 -0.50 8.90
CA LEU A 79 3.42 -1.01 9.68
C LEU A 79 2.49 -1.90 8.84
N ARG A 80 2.13 -1.44 7.63
CA ARG A 80 1.28 -2.20 6.72
C ARG A 80 1.91 -3.53 6.31
N GLU A 81 3.19 -3.54 5.95
CA GLU A 81 3.92 -4.74 5.57
C GLU A 81 3.92 -5.80 6.69
N LEU A 82 4.15 -5.37 7.94
CA LEU A 82 4.09 -6.25 9.12
C LEU A 82 2.69 -6.80 9.37
N LEU A 83 1.66 -5.95 9.29
CA LEU A 83 0.26 -6.38 9.45
C LEU A 83 -0.20 -7.30 8.31
N LEU A 84 0.32 -7.11 7.09
CA LEU A 84 0.11 -8.03 5.98
C LEU A 84 0.80 -9.38 6.23
N ALA A 85 1.95 -9.41 6.91
CA ALA A 85 2.60 -10.66 7.31
C ALA A 85 1.80 -11.44 8.38
N PHE A 86 1.01 -10.75 9.22
CA PHE A 86 0.21 -11.39 10.27
C PHE A 86 -0.66 -12.56 9.72
N PRO A 87 -0.64 -13.75 10.34
CA PRO A 87 -1.34 -14.93 9.86
C PRO A 87 -2.86 -14.73 9.74
N ARG A 88 -3.46 -15.45 8.80
CA ARG A 88 -4.91 -15.57 8.70
C ARG A 88 -5.43 -16.53 9.77
N GLN A 89 -6.73 -16.46 10.07
CA GLN A 89 -7.43 -17.28 11.09
C GLN A 89 -6.94 -17.14 12.53
N SER A 90 -5.89 -16.36 12.79
CA SER A 90 -5.33 -16.19 14.11
C SER A 90 -5.83 -14.89 14.74
N ALA A 91 -6.21 -14.94 16.01
CA ALA A 91 -6.44 -13.78 16.85
C ALA A 91 -5.11 -13.31 17.46
N GLY A 92 -4.78 -12.05 17.23
CA GLY A 92 -3.60 -11.41 17.81
C GLY A 92 -4.02 -10.40 18.88
N ARG A 93 -3.30 -10.39 20.00
CA ARG A 93 -3.35 -9.30 20.98
C ARG A 93 -2.09 -8.44 20.81
N PHE A 94 -2.28 -7.25 20.25
CA PHE A 94 -1.22 -6.31 19.91
C PHE A 94 -0.97 -5.35 21.08
N HIS A 95 0.28 -5.31 21.57
CA HIS A 95 0.72 -4.51 22.71
C HIS A 95 1.05 -3.08 22.29
N LEU A 96 0.46 -2.10 22.98
CA LEU A 96 0.76 -0.66 22.89
C LEU A 96 0.82 -0.09 21.46
N PRO A 97 -0.25 -0.24 20.64
CA PRO A 97 -0.33 0.45 19.37
C PRO A 97 -0.41 1.96 19.61
N GLU A 98 0.60 2.68 19.13
CA GLU A 98 0.60 4.14 19.11
C GLU A 98 -0.63 4.65 18.34
N LYS A 99 -1.22 5.77 18.77
CA LYS A 99 -2.52 6.22 18.24
C LYS A 99 -2.55 6.37 16.71
N TRP A 100 -1.42 6.71 16.09
CA TRP A 100 -1.32 6.84 14.63
C TRP A 100 -1.48 5.49 13.90
N MET A 101 -1.21 4.37 14.56
CA MET A 101 -1.30 3.01 13.99
C MET A 101 -2.75 2.52 13.88
N ASP A 102 -3.69 3.12 14.62
CA ASP A 102 -5.09 2.69 14.73
C ASP A 102 -5.76 2.47 13.37
N ASN A 103 -5.49 3.34 12.40
CA ASN A 103 -6.12 3.28 11.08
C ASN A 103 -5.62 2.08 10.26
N ALA A 104 -4.32 1.79 10.28
CA ALA A 104 -3.75 0.63 9.59
C ALA A 104 -4.20 -0.68 10.24
N LEU A 105 -4.27 -0.72 11.57
CA LEU A 105 -4.83 -1.85 12.32
C LEU A 105 -6.28 -2.11 11.91
N ARG A 106 -7.14 -1.09 11.96
CA ARG A 106 -8.56 -1.24 11.59
C ARG A 106 -8.78 -1.53 10.11
N GLU A 107 -7.85 -1.17 9.24
CA GLU A 107 -7.91 -1.54 7.83
C GLU A 107 -7.61 -3.02 7.63
N ILE A 108 -6.55 -3.55 8.27
CA ILE A 108 -6.07 -4.92 8.01
C ILE A 108 -6.73 -5.94 8.94
N LEU A 109 -7.17 -5.52 10.12
CA LEU A 109 -7.77 -6.36 11.15
C LEU A 109 -9.21 -5.89 11.49
N VAL A 110 -10.04 -6.84 11.94
CA VAL A 110 -11.29 -6.57 12.66
C VAL A 110 -11.06 -6.91 14.12
N GLY A 111 -11.42 -6.00 15.02
CA GLY A 111 -11.08 -6.11 16.43
C GLY A 111 -11.48 -4.90 17.25
N GLU A 112 -11.10 -4.94 18.52
CA GLU A 112 -11.43 -3.94 19.52
C GLU A 112 -10.21 -3.51 20.35
N PHE A 113 -10.25 -2.26 20.82
CA PHE A 113 -9.26 -1.77 21.77
C PHE A 113 -9.70 -2.10 23.19
N THR A 114 -8.74 -2.46 24.02
CA THR A 114 -8.93 -2.65 25.45
C THR A 114 -7.87 -1.85 26.19
N GLU A 115 -8.24 -1.24 27.30
CA GLU A 115 -7.33 -0.52 28.19
C GLU A 115 -7.28 -1.27 29.52
N SER A 116 -6.09 -1.34 30.11
CA SER A 116 -5.85 -1.94 31.42
C SER A 116 -4.71 -1.19 32.12
N GLU A 117 -4.44 -1.53 33.38
CA GLU A 117 -3.29 -1.00 34.12
C GLU A 117 -1.95 -1.25 33.40
N SER A 118 -1.87 -2.32 32.60
CA SER A 118 -0.68 -2.67 31.81
C SER A 118 -0.57 -1.95 30.46
N GLY A 119 -1.54 -1.08 30.12
CA GLY A 119 -1.53 -0.27 28.91
C GLY A 119 -2.72 -0.51 27.97
N ARG A 120 -2.58 0.01 26.74
CA ARG A 120 -3.56 -0.09 25.66
C ARG A 120 -3.23 -1.26 24.74
N PHE A 121 -4.22 -2.08 24.40
CA PHE A 121 -4.07 -3.24 23.54
C PHE A 121 -5.10 -3.23 22.43
N TYR A 122 -4.75 -3.80 21.28
CA TYR A 122 -5.71 -4.08 20.21
C TYR A 122 -5.83 -5.60 20.05
N ARG A 123 -7.04 -6.15 20.19
CA ARG A 123 -7.31 -7.56 19.92
C ARG A 123 -8.03 -7.67 18.59
N GLY A 124 -7.45 -8.38 17.62
CA GLY A 124 -8.06 -8.49 16.30
C GLY A 124 -7.62 -9.70 15.49
N VAL A 125 -8.42 -9.98 14.46
CA VAL A 125 -8.19 -11.03 13.46
C VAL A 125 -8.10 -10.37 12.08
N LYS A 126 -7.28 -10.90 11.17
CA LYS A 126 -7.16 -10.36 9.81
C LYS A 126 -8.53 -10.27 9.11
N ARG A 127 -8.84 -9.09 8.54
CA ARG A 127 -10.05 -8.85 7.74
C ARG A 127 -10.22 -9.89 6.65
N GLY A 128 -11.48 -10.26 6.42
CA GLY A 128 -11.84 -11.32 5.48
C GLY A 128 -11.48 -12.73 5.93
N SER A 129 -10.91 -12.91 7.14
CA SER A 129 -10.94 -14.20 7.83
C SER A 129 -12.35 -14.37 8.38
N ALA A 130 -13.26 -14.94 7.60
CA ALA A 130 -14.63 -15.14 8.06
C ALA A 130 -14.63 -16.12 9.25
N SER A 131 -15.36 -15.83 10.31
CA SER A 131 -15.55 -16.76 11.44
C SER A 131 -16.21 -18.08 11.00
N LYS A 132 -16.87 -18.08 9.83
CA LYS A 132 -17.27 -19.26 9.05
C LYS A 132 -17.09 -18.95 7.57
N ALA A 133 -16.02 -19.43 6.94
CA ALA A 133 -15.91 -19.36 5.48
C ALA A 133 -17.12 -20.07 4.84
N GLU A 134 -17.90 -19.33 4.04
CA GLU A 134 -19.11 -19.83 3.40
C GLU A 134 -18.82 -20.17 1.95
N HIS A 135 -19.01 -21.44 1.57
CA HIS A 135 -18.79 -21.90 0.21
C HIS A 135 -20.10 -22.41 -0.37
N ARG A 136 -20.66 -21.65 -1.32
CA ARG A 136 -21.90 -22.04 -2.02
C ARG A 136 -21.97 -21.47 -3.43
N THR A 137 -22.91 -21.99 -4.21
CA THR A 137 -23.24 -21.46 -5.52
C THR A 137 -24.19 -20.26 -5.40
N VAL A 138 -23.85 -19.18 -6.08
CA VAL A 138 -24.63 -17.96 -6.23
C VAL A 138 -25.18 -17.89 -7.65
N SER A 139 -26.45 -18.26 -7.82
CA SER A 139 -27.13 -18.31 -9.12
C SER A 139 -27.97 -17.06 -9.42
N LYS A 140 -28.34 -16.28 -8.40
CA LYS A 140 -29.24 -15.12 -8.53
C LYS A 140 -28.46 -13.80 -8.49
N ARG A 141 -28.74 -12.90 -9.43
CA ARG A 141 -28.16 -11.53 -9.47
C ARG A 141 -28.49 -10.67 -8.25
N LYS A 142 -29.61 -10.95 -7.56
CA LYS A 142 -30.06 -10.26 -6.35
C LYS A 142 -29.42 -10.79 -5.07
N ASP A 143 -28.58 -11.83 -5.14
CA ASP A 143 -27.84 -12.32 -3.99
C ASP A 143 -27.02 -11.18 -3.35
N ALA A 144 -26.89 -11.20 -2.02
CA ALA A 144 -26.20 -10.15 -1.26
C ALA A 144 -24.74 -10.00 -1.71
N VAL A 145 -24.06 -11.11 -1.99
CA VAL A 145 -22.66 -11.11 -2.44
C VAL A 145 -22.54 -10.47 -3.82
N ALA A 146 -23.36 -10.91 -4.78
CA ALA A 146 -23.38 -10.31 -6.11
C ALA A 146 -23.77 -8.82 -6.09
N SER A 147 -24.70 -8.45 -5.21
CA SER A 147 -25.13 -7.06 -5.04
C SER A 147 -24.03 -6.17 -4.46
N ARG A 148 -23.22 -6.67 -3.52
CA ARG A 148 -22.05 -5.95 -3.00
C ARG A 148 -21.02 -5.71 -4.11
N PHE A 149 -20.64 -6.73 -4.88
CA PHE A 149 -19.70 -6.54 -5.99
C PHE A 149 -20.21 -5.55 -7.05
N ARG A 150 -21.53 -5.49 -7.31
CA ARG A 150 -22.10 -4.45 -8.19
C ARG A 150 -21.91 -3.04 -7.66
N LYS A 151 -22.02 -2.82 -6.33
CA LYS A 151 -21.72 -1.50 -5.75
C LYS A 151 -20.25 -1.11 -5.99
N LEU A 152 -19.36 -2.09 -5.85
CA LEU A 152 -17.91 -1.92 -6.06
C LEU A 152 -17.53 -1.65 -7.53
N SER A 153 -18.46 -1.64 -8.49
CA SER A 153 -18.13 -1.21 -9.86
C SER A 153 -17.83 0.28 -9.96
N SER A 154 -18.40 1.08 -9.05
CA SER A 154 -18.27 2.54 -9.00
C SER A 154 -17.25 2.99 -7.96
N LEU A 155 -16.59 4.14 -8.17
CA LEU A 155 -15.69 4.72 -7.17
C LEU A 155 -16.44 5.01 -5.85
N LYS A 156 -17.64 5.62 -5.94
CA LYS A 156 -18.49 5.89 -4.77
C LYS A 156 -18.75 4.64 -3.94
N GLY A 157 -19.10 3.52 -4.58
CA GLY A 157 -19.35 2.26 -3.89
C GLY A 157 -18.08 1.64 -3.29
N LYS A 158 -16.95 1.73 -3.99
CA LYS A 158 -15.64 1.30 -3.46
C LYS A 158 -15.28 2.03 -2.16
N LEU A 159 -15.44 3.36 -2.15
CA LEU A 159 -15.16 4.18 -0.97
C LEU A 159 -16.14 3.90 0.18
N ALA A 160 -17.44 3.76 -0.13
CA ALA A 160 -18.45 3.49 0.88
C ALA A 160 -18.28 2.12 1.55
N GLU A 161 -17.86 1.10 0.80
CA GLU A 161 -17.65 -0.25 1.32
C GLU A 161 -16.20 -0.46 1.84
N GLY A 162 -15.30 0.51 1.66
CA GLY A 162 -13.88 0.37 2.03
C GLY A 162 -13.16 -0.75 1.27
N GLN A 163 -13.57 -1.01 0.03
CA GLN A 163 -13.14 -2.17 -0.75
C GLN A 163 -12.93 -1.84 -2.22
N PHE A 164 -12.02 -2.57 -2.87
CA PHE A 164 -11.87 -2.57 -4.32
C PHE A 164 -11.87 -3.99 -4.87
N VAL A 165 -12.11 -4.11 -6.18
CA VAL A 165 -12.17 -5.40 -6.87
C VAL A 165 -10.90 -5.62 -7.68
N ILE A 166 -10.29 -6.78 -7.51
CA ILE A 166 -9.25 -7.30 -8.38
C ILE A 166 -9.83 -8.34 -9.33
N GLU A 167 -9.44 -8.28 -10.61
CA GLU A 167 -9.97 -9.15 -11.66
C GLU A 167 -8.88 -10.05 -12.24
N GLY A 168 -9.17 -11.34 -12.33
CA GLY A 168 -8.31 -12.33 -12.97
C GLY A 168 -7.39 -13.09 -12.01
N GLU A 169 -7.05 -14.30 -12.44
CA GLU A 169 -6.33 -15.31 -11.67
C GLU A 169 -5.03 -14.81 -11.05
N ARG A 170 -4.15 -14.20 -11.85
CA ARG A 170 -2.81 -13.76 -11.38
C ARG A 170 -2.90 -12.73 -10.26
N LEU A 171 -3.85 -11.79 -10.34
CA LEU A 171 -4.01 -10.77 -9.31
C LEU A 171 -4.63 -11.36 -8.05
N VAL A 172 -5.62 -12.25 -8.18
CA VAL A 172 -6.25 -12.93 -7.03
C VAL A 172 -5.23 -13.83 -6.33
N ALA A 173 -4.48 -14.64 -7.08
CA ALA A 173 -3.41 -15.47 -6.54
C ALA A 173 -2.34 -14.66 -5.80
N ARG A 174 -1.95 -13.50 -6.36
CA ARG A 174 -1.01 -12.58 -5.71
C ARG A 174 -1.58 -11.99 -4.42
N ALA A 175 -2.84 -11.55 -4.41
CA ALA A 175 -3.46 -10.98 -3.22
C ALA A 175 -3.55 -11.99 -2.05
N ILE A 176 -3.84 -13.26 -2.35
CA ILE A 176 -3.78 -14.33 -1.35
C ILE A 176 -2.34 -14.57 -0.90
N THR A 177 -1.37 -14.57 -1.83
CA THR A 177 0.06 -14.75 -1.52
C THR A 177 0.62 -13.69 -0.61
N ASP A 178 0.32 -12.43 -0.91
CA ASP A 178 0.75 -11.28 -0.14
C ASP A 178 -0.11 -11.10 1.12
N ARG A 179 -1.02 -12.04 1.42
CA ARG A 179 -1.95 -12.05 2.55
C ARG A 179 -2.70 -10.71 2.71
N MET A 180 -3.03 -10.08 1.59
CA MET A 180 -3.89 -8.89 1.55
C MET A 180 -5.22 -9.22 2.21
N PRO A 181 -5.93 -8.24 2.82
CA PRO A 181 -7.23 -8.46 3.46
C PRO A 181 -8.36 -8.71 2.43
N VAL A 182 -8.26 -9.84 1.72
CA VAL A 182 -9.28 -10.36 0.81
C VAL A 182 -10.52 -10.74 1.61
N GLU A 183 -11.65 -10.14 1.29
CA GLU A 183 -12.95 -10.37 1.93
C GLU A 183 -13.72 -11.53 1.28
N THR A 184 -13.76 -11.58 -0.05
CA THR A 184 -14.57 -12.56 -0.78
C THR A 184 -14.02 -12.79 -2.18
N ILE A 185 -14.07 -14.03 -2.65
CA ILE A 185 -13.72 -14.45 -4.00
C ILE A 185 -14.98 -14.92 -4.74
N LEU A 186 -15.15 -14.51 -6.00
CA LEU A 186 -16.14 -15.08 -6.91
C LEU A 186 -15.42 -15.77 -8.06
N TYR A 187 -15.86 -16.96 -8.45
CA TYR A 187 -15.28 -17.71 -9.56
C TYR A 187 -16.35 -18.41 -10.38
N THR A 188 -16.07 -18.67 -11.67
CA THR A 188 -16.97 -19.41 -12.54
C THR A 188 -16.72 -20.92 -12.46
N ALA A 189 -17.72 -21.73 -12.82
CA ALA A 189 -17.57 -23.19 -12.87
C ALA A 189 -16.43 -23.64 -13.81
N GLY A 190 -16.27 -22.95 -14.94
CA GLY A 190 -15.18 -23.21 -15.89
C GLY A 190 -13.80 -23.01 -15.27
N PHE A 191 -13.63 -22.00 -14.41
CA PHE A 191 -12.38 -21.80 -13.67
C PHE A 191 -12.08 -22.93 -12.69
N ALA A 192 -13.08 -23.37 -11.93
CA ALA A 192 -12.90 -24.44 -10.95
C ALA A 192 -12.53 -25.80 -11.58
N ALA A 193 -12.81 -25.98 -12.87
CA ALA A 193 -12.44 -27.18 -13.60
C ALA A 193 -10.94 -27.20 -13.97
N THR A 194 -10.27 -26.05 -14.05
CA THR A 194 -8.84 -25.98 -14.43
C THR A 194 -7.92 -26.38 -13.27
N THR A 195 -6.67 -26.74 -13.60
CA THR A 195 -5.66 -27.09 -12.60
C THR A 195 -5.34 -25.88 -11.71
N GLU A 196 -5.21 -24.70 -12.31
CA GLU A 196 -4.94 -23.44 -11.64
C GLU A 196 -6.08 -23.07 -10.69
N GLY A 197 -7.33 -23.23 -11.14
CA GLY A 197 -8.50 -22.95 -10.32
C GLY A 197 -8.60 -23.87 -9.11
N LYS A 198 -8.36 -25.18 -9.27
CA LYS A 198 -8.31 -26.13 -8.14
C LYS A 198 -7.24 -25.76 -7.12
N SER A 199 -6.03 -25.42 -7.58
CA SER A 199 -4.93 -25.01 -6.71
C SER A 199 -5.27 -23.73 -5.94
N LEU A 200 -5.78 -22.71 -6.63
CA LEU A 200 -6.10 -21.42 -6.02
C LEU A 200 -7.27 -21.53 -5.02
N LEU A 201 -8.30 -22.32 -5.31
CA LEU A 201 -9.43 -22.55 -4.40
C LEU A 201 -9.02 -23.39 -3.19
N THR A 202 -8.13 -24.37 -3.35
CA THR A 202 -7.55 -25.13 -2.22
C THR A 202 -6.80 -24.20 -1.27
N ARG A 203 -6.04 -23.27 -1.84
CA ARG A 203 -5.34 -22.24 -1.05
C ARG A 203 -6.33 -21.30 -0.36
N ALA A 204 -7.35 -20.82 -1.07
CA ALA A 204 -8.39 -19.98 -0.47
C ALA A 204 -9.09 -20.67 0.71
N HIS A 205 -9.37 -21.97 0.59
CA HIS A 205 -9.92 -22.79 1.67
C HIS A 205 -8.98 -22.89 2.86
N THR A 206 -7.70 -23.19 2.61
CA THR A 206 -6.66 -23.30 3.66
C THR A 206 -6.49 -21.98 4.42
N GLU A 207 -6.65 -20.85 3.73
CA GLU A 207 -6.55 -19.49 4.29
C GLU A 207 -7.89 -18.95 4.84
N ASN A 208 -8.95 -19.78 4.89
CA ASN A 208 -10.30 -19.44 5.38
C ASN A 208 -11.00 -18.27 4.69
N LEU A 209 -10.78 -18.14 3.39
CA LEU A 209 -11.41 -17.09 2.60
C LEU A 209 -12.82 -17.53 2.19
N ALA A 210 -13.78 -16.61 2.27
CA ALA A 210 -15.09 -16.84 1.67
C ALA A 210 -14.97 -16.85 0.14
N TYR A 211 -15.44 -17.92 -0.50
CA TYR A 211 -15.45 -18.03 -1.96
C TYR A 211 -16.75 -18.64 -2.48
N TYR A 212 -17.27 -18.08 -3.58
CA TYR A 212 -18.57 -18.44 -4.14
C TYR A 212 -18.47 -18.74 -5.63
N GLN A 213 -19.03 -19.88 -6.03
CA GLN A 213 -19.19 -20.19 -7.45
C GLN A 213 -20.34 -19.35 -8.00
N VAL A 214 -20.14 -18.66 -9.12
CA VAL A 214 -21.17 -17.88 -9.81
C VAL A 214 -21.38 -18.40 -11.23
N SER A 215 -22.56 -18.16 -11.78
CA SER A 215 -22.78 -18.34 -13.23
C SER A 215 -22.09 -17.22 -14.02
N ASP A 216 -21.78 -17.46 -15.30
CA ASP A 216 -21.19 -16.45 -16.18
C ASP A 216 -22.09 -15.20 -16.30
N GLY A 217 -23.40 -15.39 -16.27
CA GLY A 217 -24.38 -14.29 -16.29
C GLY A 217 -24.41 -13.45 -15.01
N VAL A 218 -24.02 -14.00 -13.86
CA VAL A 218 -23.78 -13.25 -12.61
C VAL A 218 -22.41 -12.59 -12.67
N MET A 219 -21.36 -13.31 -13.09
CA MET A 219 -20.01 -12.76 -13.23
C MET A 219 -19.97 -11.56 -14.18
N GLY A 220 -20.64 -11.65 -15.33
CA GLY A 220 -20.76 -10.57 -16.30
C GLY A 220 -21.60 -9.37 -15.82
N SER A 221 -22.38 -9.55 -14.75
CA SER A 221 -23.15 -8.46 -14.10
C SER A 221 -22.37 -7.73 -13.02
N VAL A 222 -21.35 -8.36 -12.44
CA VAL A 222 -20.49 -7.77 -11.39
C VAL A 222 -19.17 -7.24 -11.94
N THR A 223 -18.87 -7.49 -13.22
CA THR A 223 -17.63 -7.07 -13.89
C THR A 223 -17.92 -6.29 -15.17
N THR A 224 -17.09 -5.27 -15.44
CA THR A 224 -17.19 -4.45 -16.66
C THR A 224 -16.21 -4.90 -17.75
N THR A 225 -15.36 -5.88 -17.45
CA THR A 225 -14.31 -6.36 -18.36
C THR A 225 -14.84 -7.41 -19.32
N ARG A 226 -14.32 -7.37 -20.56
CA ARG A 226 -14.61 -8.33 -21.61
C ARG A 226 -13.28 -8.84 -22.22
N PRO A 227 -13.11 -10.16 -22.44
CA PRO A 227 -14.00 -11.24 -22.01
C PRO A 227 -14.22 -11.27 -20.48
N VAL A 228 -15.32 -11.87 -20.03
CA VAL A 228 -15.69 -11.90 -18.60
C VAL A 228 -14.57 -12.60 -17.83
N PRO A 229 -14.02 -12.00 -16.76
CA PRO A 229 -12.94 -12.63 -16.01
C PRO A 229 -13.47 -13.88 -15.28
N PRO A 230 -12.71 -14.98 -15.29
CA PRO A 230 -13.14 -16.25 -14.69
C PRO A 230 -13.17 -16.21 -13.15
N ILE A 231 -12.48 -15.25 -12.54
CA ILE A 231 -12.37 -15.06 -11.09
C ILE A 231 -12.17 -13.58 -10.76
N VAL A 232 -12.78 -13.13 -9.66
CA VAL A 232 -12.59 -11.81 -9.07
C VAL A 232 -12.54 -11.90 -7.55
N ALA A 233 -11.94 -10.92 -6.88
CA ALA A 233 -11.98 -10.83 -5.43
C ALA A 233 -12.17 -9.39 -4.96
N SER A 234 -12.85 -9.20 -3.83
CA SER A 234 -12.93 -7.93 -3.11
C SER A 234 -11.87 -7.87 -2.02
N VAL A 235 -11.12 -6.77 -1.97
CA VAL A 235 -10.02 -6.56 -1.00
C VAL A 235 -10.29 -5.29 -0.23
N HIS A 236 -10.13 -5.33 1.10
CA HIS A 236 -10.21 -4.14 1.94
C HIS A 236 -9.06 -3.18 1.66
N LEU A 237 -9.37 -1.89 1.79
CA LEU A 237 -8.46 -0.80 1.50
C LEU A 237 -8.82 0.39 2.38
N ASN A 238 -7.81 1.14 2.77
CA ASN A 238 -7.93 2.45 3.37
C ASN A 238 -7.46 3.53 2.39
N TYR A 239 -8.39 4.32 1.88
CA TYR A 239 -8.10 5.45 1.00
C TYR A 239 -8.53 6.74 1.69
N ARG A 240 -7.61 7.33 2.46
CA ARG A 240 -7.90 8.46 3.34
C ARG A 240 -7.53 9.79 2.69
N ARG A 241 -8.17 10.86 3.17
CA ARG A 241 -7.71 12.21 2.91
C ARG A 241 -6.31 12.38 3.50
N PHE A 242 -5.43 13.02 2.75
CA PHE A 242 -4.07 13.32 3.20
C PHE A 242 -4.02 14.35 4.31
N LEU A 243 -4.95 15.32 4.28
CA LEU A 243 -5.10 16.31 5.33
C LEU A 243 -6.35 16.00 6.16
N MET A 244 -6.22 16.12 7.47
CA MET A 244 -7.33 16.12 8.41
C MET A 244 -8.15 17.41 8.26
N GLU A 245 -9.32 17.48 8.91
CA GLU A 245 -10.13 18.70 8.95
C GLU A 245 -9.39 19.87 9.62
N SER A 246 -8.47 19.57 10.53
CA SER A 246 -7.55 20.53 11.17
C SER A 246 -6.41 21.01 10.26
N ASN A 247 -6.37 20.58 8.98
CA ASN A 247 -5.29 20.84 8.02
C ASN A 247 -3.92 20.22 8.38
N GLN A 248 -3.89 19.33 9.38
CA GLN A 248 -2.70 18.56 9.74
C GLN A 248 -2.54 17.33 8.86
N LEU A 249 -1.30 16.86 8.70
CA LEU A 249 -0.99 15.62 7.96
C LEU A 249 -1.67 14.41 8.61
N ASN A 250 -2.49 13.70 7.83
CA ASN A 250 -3.09 12.42 8.20
C ASN A 250 -2.18 11.24 7.83
N PHE A 251 -0.87 11.44 7.96
CA PHE A 251 0.18 10.55 7.48
C PHE A 251 1.32 10.54 8.51
N HIS A 252 1.68 9.36 8.98
CA HIS A 252 2.84 9.18 9.86
C HIS A 252 4.10 8.84 9.07
N PHE A 253 5.20 9.52 9.37
CA PHE A 253 6.45 9.43 8.63
C PHE A 253 7.68 9.50 9.54
N SER A 254 8.81 9.06 9.00
CA SER A 254 10.13 9.19 9.61
C SER A 254 10.97 10.26 8.89
N PRO A 255 12.05 10.77 9.51
CA PRO A 255 12.90 11.80 8.90
C PRO A 255 13.51 11.42 7.54
N SER A 256 13.63 10.13 7.21
CA SER A 256 14.19 9.68 5.92
C SER A 256 13.12 9.20 4.93
N CYS A 257 11.85 9.55 5.13
CA CYS A 257 10.77 9.09 4.26
C CYS A 257 10.83 9.74 2.87
N THR A 258 10.38 8.98 1.87
CA THR A 258 10.08 9.49 0.53
C THR A 258 8.59 9.37 0.27
N LEU A 259 7.98 10.48 -0.14
CA LEU A 259 6.59 10.56 -0.56
C LEU A 259 6.51 10.81 -2.07
N LEU A 260 5.66 10.07 -2.77
CA LEU A 260 5.32 10.39 -4.16
C LEU A 260 3.99 11.13 -4.20
N ILE A 261 3.96 12.29 -4.84
CA ILE A 261 2.76 13.07 -5.09
C ILE A 261 2.45 13.01 -6.58
N VAL A 262 1.27 12.54 -6.92
CA VAL A 262 0.79 12.37 -8.29
C VAL A 262 -0.31 13.39 -8.56
N GLU A 263 -0.02 14.40 -9.36
CA GLU A 263 -0.99 15.44 -9.74
C GLU A 263 -1.60 15.15 -11.11
N ASN A 264 -2.90 14.86 -11.15
CA ASN A 264 -3.69 14.79 -12.40
C ASN A 264 -3.16 13.84 -13.50
N ILE A 265 -2.48 12.73 -13.17
CA ILE A 265 -2.18 11.67 -14.16
C ILE A 265 -3.51 11.10 -14.66
N GLY A 266 -3.81 11.31 -15.94
CA GLY A 266 -5.13 10.99 -16.51
C GLY A 266 -5.26 9.55 -16.98
N ASN A 267 -4.17 8.91 -17.41
CA ASN A 267 -4.21 7.56 -17.91
C ASN A 267 -4.05 6.52 -16.77
N PRO A 268 -5.02 5.60 -16.58
CA PRO A 268 -4.95 4.61 -15.50
C PRO A 268 -3.79 3.62 -15.65
N ASP A 269 -3.37 3.27 -16.87
CA ASP A 269 -2.22 2.39 -17.09
C ASP A 269 -0.91 3.10 -16.68
N ASN A 270 -0.76 4.41 -16.97
CA ASN A 270 0.37 5.22 -16.50
C ASN A 270 0.38 5.36 -14.97
N LEU A 271 -0.78 5.61 -14.35
CA LEU A 271 -0.89 5.64 -12.90
C LEU A 271 -0.48 4.29 -12.29
N GLY A 272 -0.95 3.18 -12.87
CA GLY A 272 -0.59 1.85 -12.37
C GLY A 272 0.91 1.56 -12.49
N MET A 273 1.55 1.93 -13.59
CA MET A 273 3.01 1.83 -13.74
C MET A 273 3.76 2.71 -12.72
N THR A 274 3.23 3.91 -12.45
CA THR A 274 3.77 4.85 -11.46
C THR A 274 3.68 4.28 -10.05
N LEU A 275 2.53 3.73 -9.64
CA LEU A 275 2.35 3.06 -8.35
C LEU A 275 3.26 1.83 -8.22
N ARG A 276 3.37 1.01 -9.27
CA ARG A 276 4.29 -0.13 -9.27
C ARG A 276 5.74 0.29 -9.04
N THR A 277 6.12 1.40 -9.65
CA THR A 277 7.48 1.94 -9.55
C THR A 277 7.73 2.52 -8.16
N ALA A 278 6.76 3.25 -7.59
CA ALA A 278 6.82 3.75 -6.23
C ALA A 278 6.96 2.61 -5.19
N ASP A 279 6.18 1.56 -5.37
CA ASP A 279 6.23 0.37 -4.54
C ASP A 279 7.60 -0.31 -4.61
N ALA A 280 8.14 -0.48 -5.82
CA ALA A 280 9.47 -1.07 -6.03
C ALA A 280 10.63 -0.20 -5.53
N ALA A 281 10.48 1.13 -5.58
CA ALA A 281 11.49 2.08 -5.13
C ALA A 281 11.40 2.42 -3.63
N GLY A 282 10.64 1.65 -2.83
CA GLY A 282 10.58 1.83 -1.38
C GLY A 282 9.89 3.10 -0.90
N VAL A 283 9.05 3.73 -1.73
CA VAL A 283 8.28 4.94 -1.35
C VAL A 283 7.38 4.63 -0.14
N SER A 284 7.37 5.53 0.84
CA SER A 284 6.64 5.35 2.10
C SER A 284 5.13 5.53 1.95
N ALA A 285 4.68 6.40 1.04
CA ALA A 285 3.28 6.58 0.70
C ALA A 285 3.10 7.26 -0.66
N VAL A 286 1.91 7.15 -1.25
CA VAL A 286 1.55 7.89 -2.45
C VAL A 286 0.33 8.78 -2.17
N LEU A 287 0.46 10.05 -2.52
CA LEU A 287 -0.63 11.03 -2.50
C LEU A 287 -1.12 11.26 -3.93
N LEU A 288 -2.40 11.02 -4.19
CA LEU A 288 -3.04 11.36 -5.45
C LEU A 288 -3.81 12.68 -5.32
N CYS A 289 -3.47 13.64 -6.18
CA CYS A 289 -4.04 14.99 -6.17
C CYS A 289 -4.86 15.27 -7.44
N GLY A 290 -6.01 15.90 -7.26
CA GLY A 290 -6.86 16.38 -8.36
C GLY A 290 -7.80 15.33 -8.94
N GLU A 291 -8.16 15.52 -10.22
CA GLU A 291 -9.17 14.73 -10.94
C GLU A 291 -8.54 13.69 -11.89
N GLY A 292 -7.36 13.16 -11.51
CA GLY A 292 -6.68 12.11 -12.25
C GLY A 292 -7.41 10.76 -12.25
N ALA A 293 -6.77 9.77 -12.89
CA ALA A 293 -7.26 8.40 -12.89
C ALA A 293 -7.40 7.86 -11.45
N SER A 294 -8.45 7.07 -11.22
CA SER A 294 -8.62 6.38 -9.94
C SER A 294 -7.58 5.25 -9.80
N PRO A 295 -6.92 5.10 -8.63
CA PRO A 295 -6.02 3.97 -8.37
C PRO A 295 -6.78 2.63 -8.33
N PHE A 296 -8.11 2.69 -8.21
CA PHE A 296 -9.01 1.53 -8.21
C PHE A 296 -9.64 1.28 -9.58
N HIS A 297 -9.17 1.96 -10.63
CA HIS A 297 -9.54 1.62 -11.99
C HIS A 297 -8.91 0.27 -12.37
N LYS A 298 -9.65 -0.59 -13.06
CA LYS A 298 -9.19 -1.95 -13.41
C LYS A 298 -7.85 -1.98 -14.15
N ASN A 299 -7.62 -1.04 -15.08
CA ASN A 299 -6.36 -0.94 -15.80
C ASN A 299 -5.21 -0.53 -14.87
N CYS A 300 -5.46 0.40 -13.93
CA CYS A 300 -4.47 0.82 -12.94
C CYS A 300 -4.09 -0.34 -12.04
N ILE A 301 -5.06 -1.05 -11.46
CA ILE A 301 -4.83 -2.25 -10.63
C ILE A 301 -4.00 -3.29 -11.39
N ARG A 302 -4.35 -3.56 -12.66
CA ARG A 302 -3.64 -4.52 -13.52
C ARG A 302 -2.20 -4.09 -13.79
N ALA A 303 -1.97 -2.82 -14.12
CA ALA A 303 -0.63 -2.26 -14.37
C ALA A 303 0.21 -2.17 -13.09
N ALA A 304 -0.42 -1.91 -11.94
CA ALA A 304 0.21 -1.81 -10.62
C ALA A 304 0.74 -3.14 -10.07
N ARG A 305 0.22 -4.28 -10.55
CA ARG A 305 0.70 -5.63 -10.19
C ARG A 305 0.74 -5.91 -8.68
N GLY A 306 -0.23 -5.39 -7.93
CA GLY A 306 -0.36 -5.58 -6.49
C GLY A 306 0.03 -4.36 -5.65
N ALA A 307 0.73 -3.38 -6.23
CA ALA A 307 1.18 -2.18 -5.50
C ALA A 307 0.04 -1.41 -4.81
N VAL A 308 -1.16 -1.37 -5.41
CA VAL A 308 -2.36 -0.72 -4.84
C VAL A 308 -2.71 -1.26 -3.44
N GLY A 309 -2.46 -2.54 -3.18
CA GLY A 309 -2.74 -3.15 -1.88
C GLY A 309 -1.58 -3.05 -0.88
N ARG A 310 -0.37 -2.71 -1.33
CA ARG A 310 0.85 -2.65 -0.51
C ARG A 310 1.26 -1.23 -0.13
N LEU A 311 0.98 -0.25 -0.98
CA LEU A 311 1.27 1.15 -0.70
C LEU A 311 0.17 1.77 0.16
N PRO A 312 0.52 2.57 1.20
CA PRO A 312 -0.40 3.55 1.75
C PRO A 312 -0.77 4.57 0.66
N LEU A 313 -2.06 4.67 0.36
CA LEU A 313 -2.60 5.58 -0.65
C LEU A 313 -3.47 6.64 -0.01
N PHE A 314 -3.18 7.90 -0.32
CA PHE A 314 -3.92 9.07 0.13
C PHE A 314 -4.48 9.86 -1.04
N PHE A 315 -5.48 10.69 -0.77
CA PHE A 315 -6.00 11.63 -1.74
C PHE A 315 -6.15 13.05 -1.22
N ALA A 316 -6.04 14.01 -2.13
CA ALA A 316 -6.37 15.41 -1.91
C ALA A 316 -7.06 15.99 -3.16
N PRO A 317 -8.05 16.90 -3.01
CA PRO A 317 -8.68 17.56 -4.16
C PRO A 317 -7.71 18.41 -5.00
N SER A 318 -6.65 18.92 -4.39
CA SER A 318 -5.58 19.67 -5.07
C SER A 318 -4.24 19.41 -4.39
N ALA A 319 -3.13 19.66 -5.10
CA ALA A 319 -1.80 19.46 -4.55
C ALA A 319 -1.42 20.56 -3.54
N VAL A 320 -1.72 21.82 -3.86
CA VAL A 320 -1.21 23.01 -3.14
C VAL A 320 -1.34 22.93 -1.61
N PRO A 321 -2.53 22.68 -1.00
CA PRO A 321 -2.63 22.63 0.45
C PRO A 321 -1.79 21.53 1.09
N ALA A 322 -1.62 20.40 0.39
CA ALA A 322 -0.78 19.31 0.85
C ALA A 322 0.71 19.65 0.76
N LEU A 323 1.14 20.35 -0.30
CA LEU A 323 2.52 20.81 -0.46
C LEU A 323 2.89 21.85 0.60
N GLU A 324 1.98 22.77 0.91
CA GLU A 324 2.15 23.78 1.97
C GLU A 324 2.26 23.11 3.35
N ALA A 325 1.37 22.17 3.67
CA ALA A 325 1.42 21.44 4.94
C ALA A 325 2.71 20.61 5.08
N LEU A 326 3.18 19.97 4.00
CA LEU A 326 4.46 19.25 4.01
C LEU A 326 5.64 20.18 4.30
N GLN A 327 5.69 21.37 3.69
CA GLN A 327 6.74 22.35 3.95
C GLN A 327 6.73 22.86 5.39
N GLN A 328 5.54 23.09 5.97
CA GLN A 328 5.41 23.47 7.38
C GLN A 328 5.97 22.39 8.33
N GLU A 329 5.92 21.13 7.92
CA GLU A 329 6.48 19.98 8.63
C GLU A 329 7.95 19.70 8.23
N GLY A 330 8.60 20.62 7.50
CA GLY A 330 10.03 20.56 7.17
C GLY A 330 10.40 19.66 5.99
N TRP A 331 9.44 19.25 5.16
CA TRP A 331 9.74 18.43 3.99
C TRP A 331 10.39 19.24 2.85
N SER A 332 11.38 18.62 2.19
CA SER A 332 11.82 19.07 0.87
C SER A 332 10.81 18.60 -0.18
N VAL A 333 10.26 19.53 -0.96
CA VAL A 333 9.21 19.26 -1.94
C VAL A 333 9.74 19.54 -3.34
N LEU A 334 10.01 18.48 -4.09
CA LEU A 334 10.63 18.53 -5.41
C LEU A 334 9.58 18.44 -6.52
N GLY A 335 9.38 19.51 -7.28
CA GLY A 335 8.52 19.52 -8.46
C GLY A 335 9.25 19.01 -9.70
N ALA A 336 8.84 17.88 -10.26
CA ALA A 336 9.41 17.37 -11.50
C ALA A 336 8.84 18.12 -12.71
N THR A 337 9.69 18.88 -13.41
CA THR A 337 9.28 19.67 -14.58
C THR A 337 10.41 19.82 -15.59
N ALA A 338 10.07 19.95 -16.88
CA ALA A 338 11.04 20.31 -17.91
C ALA A 338 11.39 21.81 -17.88
N HIS A 339 10.63 22.63 -17.15
CA HIS A 339 10.76 24.09 -17.11
C HIS A 339 11.75 24.59 -16.03
N THR A 340 12.82 23.84 -15.79
CA THR A 340 13.89 24.21 -14.84
C THR A 340 15.24 23.81 -15.43
N GLU A 341 16.29 24.55 -15.10
CA GLU A 341 17.67 24.20 -15.47
C GLU A 341 18.31 23.24 -14.46
N THR A 342 17.75 23.14 -13.26
CA THR A 342 18.27 22.31 -12.16
C THR A 342 18.16 20.83 -12.50
N SER A 343 19.32 20.18 -12.62
CA SER A 343 19.37 18.74 -12.84
C SER A 343 19.02 17.99 -11.56
N LEU A 344 18.21 16.94 -11.71
CA LEU A 344 17.99 15.93 -10.67
C LEU A 344 19.31 15.44 -10.06
N TYR A 345 20.38 15.30 -10.86
CA TYR A 345 21.65 14.72 -10.41
C TYR A 345 22.56 15.70 -9.66
N THR A 346 22.29 17.01 -9.74
CA THR A 346 23.14 18.04 -9.12
C THR A 346 22.47 18.74 -7.95
N LEU A 347 21.14 18.67 -7.84
CA LEU A 347 20.41 19.26 -6.72
C LEU A 347 20.80 18.57 -5.40
N GLU A 348 21.02 19.32 -4.33
CA GLU A 348 21.07 18.78 -2.97
C GLU A 348 19.63 18.56 -2.47
N VAL A 349 19.32 17.34 -2.02
CA VAL A 349 17.95 16.97 -1.64
C VAL A 349 17.87 16.84 -0.13
N GLY A 350 16.96 17.61 0.48
CA GLY A 350 16.66 17.52 1.91
C GLY A 350 15.77 16.33 2.23
N LEU A 351 15.87 15.82 3.45
CA LEU A 351 15.03 14.75 3.99
C LEU A 351 14.17 15.30 5.15
N PRO A 352 12.91 14.85 5.31
CA PRO A 352 12.18 13.95 4.42
C PRO A 352 11.84 14.62 3.07
N THR A 353 11.67 13.81 2.01
CA THR A 353 11.49 14.32 0.63
C THR A 353 10.15 13.90 0.02
N ALA A 354 9.43 14.85 -0.56
CA ALA A 354 8.31 14.59 -1.44
C ALA A 354 8.68 14.91 -2.89
N VAL A 355 8.33 14.05 -3.84
CA VAL A 355 8.49 14.33 -5.27
C VAL A 355 7.12 14.42 -5.95
N VAL A 356 6.90 15.51 -6.67
CA VAL A 356 5.65 15.79 -7.38
C VAL A 356 5.82 15.48 -8.85
N VAL A 357 4.99 14.58 -9.38
CA VAL A 357 4.90 14.26 -10.81
C VAL A 357 3.51 14.59 -11.32
N GLY A 358 3.43 15.09 -12.55
CA GLY A 358 2.20 15.68 -13.09
C GLY A 358 1.58 14.89 -14.24
N ASN A 359 0.55 15.49 -14.82
CA ASN A 359 -0.14 15.00 -16.01
C ASN A 359 0.83 14.77 -17.17
N GLU A 360 0.52 13.79 -18.02
CA GLU A 360 1.36 13.38 -19.13
C GLU A 360 1.62 14.47 -20.18
N HIS A 361 0.68 15.41 -20.33
CA HIS A 361 0.75 16.45 -21.36
C HIS A 361 1.08 17.82 -20.75
N THR A 362 0.45 18.16 -19.63
CA THR A 362 0.60 19.49 -19.02
C THR A 362 1.67 19.54 -17.93
N GLY A 363 2.17 18.39 -17.48
CA GLY A 363 3.03 18.32 -16.30
C GLY A 363 2.29 18.75 -15.02
N ILE A 364 3.07 19.17 -14.03
CA ILE A 364 2.55 19.74 -12.77
C ILE A 364 2.01 21.16 -12.99
N SER A 365 0.98 21.53 -12.24
CA SER A 365 0.33 22.85 -12.36
C SER A 365 1.28 24.01 -12.01
N VAL A 366 0.96 25.22 -12.46
CA VAL A 366 1.73 26.43 -12.12
C VAL A 366 1.76 26.61 -10.61
N GLN A 367 0.60 26.47 -9.97
CA GLN A 367 0.45 26.64 -8.53
C GLN A 367 1.22 25.57 -7.76
N ALA A 368 1.20 24.31 -8.22
CA ALA A 368 2.02 23.26 -7.62
C ALA A 368 3.52 23.56 -7.74
N ARG A 369 3.99 24.07 -8.89
CA ARG A 369 5.39 24.48 -9.07
C ARG A 369 5.81 25.58 -8.11
N GLU A 370 4.98 26.60 -7.97
CA GLU A 370 5.22 27.73 -7.05
C GLU A 370 5.19 27.30 -5.57
N SER A 371 4.52 26.18 -5.28
CA SER A 371 4.45 25.60 -3.93
C SER A 371 5.54 24.55 -3.67
N CYS A 372 6.42 24.23 -4.62
CA CYS A 372 7.54 23.32 -4.38
C CYS A 372 8.72 24.08 -3.76
N THR A 373 9.52 23.43 -2.90
CA THR A 373 10.77 24.03 -2.41
C THR A 373 11.77 24.17 -3.55
N ASP A 374 11.82 23.18 -4.44
CA ASP A 374 12.72 23.12 -5.58
C ASP A 374 12.04 22.51 -6.80
N LEU A 375 12.53 22.87 -7.98
CA LEU A 375 12.13 22.25 -9.25
C LEU A 375 13.29 21.47 -9.83
N VAL A 376 13.04 20.23 -10.27
CA VAL A 376 14.05 19.35 -10.88
C VAL A 376 13.64 18.87 -12.26
N ARG A 377 14.63 18.69 -13.14
CA ARG A 377 14.47 17.99 -14.42
C ARG A 377 15.34 16.74 -14.51
N VAL A 378 14.84 15.74 -15.24
CA VAL A 378 15.68 14.68 -15.79
C VAL A 378 16.33 15.23 -17.07
N PRO A 379 17.67 15.32 -17.16
CA PRO A 379 18.34 15.80 -18.36
C PRO A 379 17.98 14.94 -19.58
N MET A 380 17.54 15.59 -20.66
CA MET A 380 17.27 14.94 -21.94
C MET A 380 18.49 15.06 -22.86
N ALA A 381 18.70 14.07 -23.73
CA ALA A 381 19.74 14.14 -24.74
C ALA A 381 19.55 15.41 -25.61
N PRO A 382 20.63 16.11 -25.97
CA PRO A 382 20.54 17.42 -26.63
C PRO A 382 20.07 17.33 -28.10
N GLY A 383 19.85 16.13 -28.64
CA GLY A 383 19.34 15.91 -30.00
C GLY A 383 20.32 16.19 -31.12
N VAL A 384 19.85 15.94 -32.34
CA VAL A 384 20.60 16.21 -33.58
C VAL A 384 20.22 17.59 -34.11
N LEU A 385 21.21 18.38 -34.53
CA LEU A 385 20.96 19.64 -35.22
C LEU A 385 20.46 19.34 -36.64
N THR A 386 19.22 19.74 -36.92
CA THR A 386 18.63 19.60 -38.25
C THR A 386 19.15 20.69 -39.19
N ALA A 387 19.07 20.48 -40.50
CA ALA A 387 19.42 21.49 -41.50
C ALA A 387 18.61 22.79 -41.36
N ALA A 388 17.45 22.74 -40.68
CA ALA A 388 16.63 23.89 -40.34
C ALA A 388 17.09 24.65 -39.07
N GLY A 389 18.28 24.33 -38.52
CA GLY A 389 18.85 24.97 -37.34
C GLY A 389 18.16 24.60 -36.01
N ARG A 390 17.22 23.64 -36.02
CA ARG A 390 16.52 23.17 -34.82
C ARG A 390 17.15 21.89 -34.29
N ARG A 391 17.28 21.75 -32.97
CA ARG A 391 17.62 20.47 -32.34
C ARG A 391 16.38 19.59 -32.31
N GLN A 392 16.47 18.39 -32.87
CA GLN A 392 15.43 17.37 -32.80
C GLN A 392 15.81 16.37 -31.70
N ASN A 393 15.05 16.37 -30.62
CA ASN A 393 15.13 15.42 -29.51
C ASN A 393 13.75 15.11 -28.94
N GLN A 394 13.71 14.08 -28.10
CA GLN A 394 12.56 13.82 -27.25
C GLN A 394 12.52 14.86 -26.12
N ALA A 395 11.39 15.54 -25.97
CA ALA A 395 11.22 16.61 -25.00
C ALA A 395 10.87 16.12 -23.58
N SER A 396 10.33 14.89 -23.46
CA SER A 396 9.88 14.33 -22.19
C SER A 396 9.91 12.81 -22.17
N LEU A 397 9.93 12.22 -20.97
CA LEU A 397 9.73 10.80 -20.75
C LEU A 397 8.26 10.51 -20.43
N ASN A 398 7.82 9.26 -20.64
CA ASN A 398 6.57 8.79 -20.04
C ASN A 398 6.62 9.00 -18.51
N VAL A 399 5.52 9.43 -17.91
CA VAL A 399 5.47 9.78 -16.47
C VAL A 399 5.89 8.63 -15.55
N GLY A 400 5.56 7.38 -15.88
CA GLY A 400 6.00 6.22 -15.10
C GLY A 400 7.52 6.01 -15.18
N VAL A 401 8.11 6.24 -16.35
CA VAL A 401 9.57 6.16 -16.57
C VAL A 401 10.29 7.31 -15.84
N ALA A 402 9.79 8.54 -15.99
CA ALA A 402 10.33 9.70 -15.28
C ALA A 402 10.28 9.50 -13.77
N THR A 403 9.15 9.01 -13.26
CA THR A 403 8.99 8.67 -11.84
C THR A 403 10.02 7.63 -11.40
N GLY A 404 10.29 6.61 -12.22
CA GLY A 404 11.35 5.65 -11.95
C GLY A 404 12.72 6.28 -11.81
N VAL A 405 13.12 7.14 -12.75
CA VAL A 405 14.42 7.84 -12.69
C VAL A 405 14.51 8.71 -11.43
N LEU A 406 13.46 9.47 -11.12
CA LEU A 406 13.38 10.32 -9.94
C LEU A 406 13.52 9.50 -8.65
N LEU A 407 12.68 8.49 -8.48
CA LEU A 407 12.62 7.72 -7.24
C LEU A 407 13.86 6.87 -7.02
N TYR A 408 14.43 6.27 -8.05
CA TYR A 408 15.66 5.49 -7.89
C TYR A 408 16.89 6.36 -7.64
N GLU A 409 16.91 7.61 -8.12
CA GLU A 409 17.96 8.56 -7.76
C GLU A 409 17.82 9.03 -6.31
N LEU A 410 16.61 9.36 -5.86
CA LEU A 410 16.34 9.69 -4.45
C LEU A 410 16.75 8.55 -3.53
N ALA A 411 16.36 7.34 -3.92
CA ALA A 411 16.76 6.15 -3.23
C ALA A 411 18.28 6.00 -3.18
N ARG A 412 19.01 6.16 -4.29
CA ARG A 412 20.47 6.02 -4.33
C ARG A 412 21.19 6.92 -3.31
N ARG A 413 20.60 8.06 -2.95
CA ARG A 413 21.16 9.04 -1.99
C ARG A 413 20.92 8.69 -0.53
N GLN A 414 19.93 7.85 -0.25
CA GLN A 414 19.63 7.31 1.08
C GLN A 414 20.45 6.07 1.35
#